data_AF-A0A424I6N6-F1
#
_entry.id   AF-A0A424I6N6-F1
#
_cell.length_a   1.000
_cell.length_b   1.000
_cell.length_c   1.000
_cell.angle_alpha   90.00
_cell.angle_beta   90.00
_cell.angle_gamma   90.00
#
_symmetry.space_group_name_H-M   'P 1'
#
loop_
_entity.id
_entity.type
_entity.pdbx_description
1 polymer ?
#
loop_
_entity_poly.entity_id
_entity_poly.type
_entity_poly.pdbx_seq_one_letter_code
_entity_poly.pdbx_strand_id
1 'polypeptide(L)'
;MISDKKIEIQAAAFRKLVSHFQERTDVQNIDIMNLAGFCRNCLSRWYQESSLELGEEISQDEARELIYGMPQKDWKEKFQK
;
A
#
# COMPACT_ATOMS: atom_id res chain seq x y z
N MET A 1 -18.39 -8.45 17.24
CA MET A 1 -18.68 -7.70 16.00
C MET A 1 -17.84 -6.43 16.00
N ILE A 2 -17.13 -6.17 14.91
CA ILE A 2 -16.52 -4.85 14.65
C ILE A 2 -17.68 -3.94 14.23
N SER A 3 -17.81 -2.76 14.83
CA SER A 3 -18.84 -1.79 14.41
C SER A 3 -18.44 -1.18 13.06
N ASP A 4 -19.42 -0.77 12.26
CA ASP A 4 -19.18 -0.09 10.98
C ASP A 4 -18.24 1.11 11.16
N LYS A 5 -18.45 1.87 12.23
CA LYS A 5 -17.58 3.00 12.61
C LYS A 5 -16.13 2.59 12.88
N LYS A 6 -15.89 1.39 13.44
CA LYS A 6 -14.53 0.88 13.65
C LYS A 6 -13.87 0.50 12.31
N ILE A 7 -14.62 -0.08 11.36
CA ILE A 7 -14.14 -0.37 10.00
C ILE A 7 -13.78 0.94 9.27
N GLU A 8 -14.66 1.94 9.32
CA GLU A 8 -14.43 3.25 8.70
C GLU A 8 -13.17 3.94 9.23
N ILE A 9 -12.96 3.90 10.55
CA ILE A 9 -11.77 4.47 11.20
C ILE A 9 -10.50 3.74 10.75
N GLN A 10 -10.52 2.40 10.72
CA GLN A 10 -9.38 1.60 10.27
C GLN A 10 -9.05 1.86 8.80
N ALA A 11 -10.06 1.91 7.93
CA ALA A 11 -9.89 2.23 6.52
C ALA A 11 -9.36 3.67 6.32
N ALA A 12 -9.84 4.64 7.11
CA ALA A 12 -9.33 6.00 7.08
C ALA A 12 -7.87 6.11 7.54
N ALA A 13 -7.48 5.36 8.58
CA ALA A 13 -6.09 5.29 9.03
C ALA A 13 -5.18 4.67 7.97
N PHE A 14 -5.62 3.59 7.31
CA PHE A 14 -4.88 2.97 6.21
C PHE A 14 -4.68 3.93 5.04
N ARG A 15 -5.73 4.65 4.61
CA ARG A 15 -5.61 5.67 3.55
C ARG A 15 -4.61 6.78 3.93
N LYS A 16 -4.58 7.22 5.19
CA LYS A 16 -3.58 8.19 5.67
C LYS A 16 -2.16 7.64 5.62
N LEU A 17 -1.96 6.37 5.98
CA LEU A 17 -0.66 5.70 5.86
C LEU A 17 -0.21 5.69 4.40
N VAL A 18 -1.08 5.27 3.48
CA VAL A 18 -0.77 5.24 2.04
C VAL A 18 -0.39 6.63 1.52
N SER A 19 -1.18 7.66 1.83
CA SER A 19 -0.85 9.06 1.45
C SER A 19 0.52 9.48 1.96
N HIS A 20 0.84 9.17 3.23
CA HIS A 20 2.14 9.51 3.80
C HIS A 20 3.29 8.82 3.06
N PHE A 21 3.12 7.55 2.69
CA PHE A 21 4.11 6.80 1.90
C PHE A 21 4.27 7.33 0.47
N GLN A 22 3.21 7.88 -0.12
CA GLN A 22 3.21 8.50 -1.45
C GLN A 22 3.90 9.88 -1.43
N GLU A 23 3.73 10.65 -0.36
CA GLU A 23 4.40 11.94 -0.15
C GLU A 23 5.90 11.77 0.16
N ARG A 24 6.26 10.71 0.89
CA ARG A 24 7.64 10.42 1.31
C ARG A 24 8.42 9.60 0.29
N THR A 25 8.53 10.11 -0.93
CA THR A 25 9.26 9.47 -2.04
C THR A 25 10.77 9.36 -1.77
N ASP A 26 11.30 10.12 -0.83
CA ASP A 26 12.68 10.05 -0.37
C ASP A 26 13.00 8.74 0.38
N VAL A 27 11.99 8.09 0.96
CA VAL A 27 12.18 6.86 1.74
C VAL A 27 12.09 5.64 0.84
N GLN A 28 13.21 4.92 0.68
CA GLN A 28 13.27 3.73 -0.15
C GLN A 28 12.63 2.53 0.54
N ASN A 29 12.03 1.62 -0.25
CA ASN A 29 11.44 0.41 0.31
C ASN A 29 12.45 -0.47 1.06
N ILE A 30 13.72 -0.50 0.61
CA ILE A 30 14.76 -1.30 1.25
C ILE A 30 15.06 -0.81 2.67
N ASP A 31 15.07 0.51 2.89
CA ASP A 31 15.33 1.09 4.21
C ASP A 31 14.24 0.71 5.20
N ILE A 32 12.98 0.77 4.77
CA ILE A 32 11.83 0.41 5.60
C ILE A 32 11.80 -1.11 5.84
N MET A 33 12.14 -1.92 4.83
CA MET A 33 12.26 -3.36 5.01
C MET A 33 13.31 -3.72 6.06
N ASN A 34 14.48 -3.08 6.00
CA ASN A 34 15.56 -3.33 6.97
C ASN A 34 15.20 -2.86 8.38
N LEU A 35 14.44 -1.77 8.51
CA LEU A 35 14.09 -1.20 9.80
C LEU A 35 12.87 -1.86 10.45
N ALA A 36 11.80 -2.06 9.67
CA ALA A 36 10.46 -2.39 10.17
C ALA A 36 9.92 -3.72 9.65
N GLY A 37 10.63 -4.41 8.74
CA GLY A 37 10.21 -5.71 8.20
C GLY A 37 9.04 -5.64 7.20
N PHE A 38 8.63 -4.45 6.76
CA PHE A 38 7.63 -4.26 5.70
C PHE A 38 7.93 -3.00 4.87
N CYS A 39 7.30 -2.88 3.70
CA CYS A 39 7.39 -1.69 2.86
C CYS A 39 6.13 -1.54 1.99
N ARG A 40 6.14 -0.61 1.02
CA ARG A 40 5.02 -0.38 0.08
C ARG A 40 4.59 -1.66 -0.67
N ASN A 41 5.55 -2.50 -1.05
CA ASN A 41 5.26 -3.77 -1.73
C ASN A 41 4.52 -4.75 -0.81
N CYS A 42 4.83 -4.76 0.49
CA CYS A 42 4.12 -5.57 1.46
C CYS A 42 2.67 -5.10 1.60
N LEU A 43 2.45 -3.77 1.69
CA LEU A 43 1.10 -3.20 1.71
C LEU A 43 0.29 -3.56 0.45
N SER A 44 0.94 -3.55 -0.72
CA SER A 44 0.29 -3.92 -1.99
C SER A 44 -0.13 -5.39 -1.98
N ARG A 45 0.74 -6.27 -1.48
CA ARG A 45 0.45 -7.70 -1.35
C ARG A 45 -0.69 -7.96 -0.35
N TRP A 46 -0.67 -7.32 0.81
CA TRP A 46 -1.74 -7.46 1.80
C TRP A 46 -3.09 -6.99 1.25
N TYR A 47 -3.11 -5.89 0.50
CA TYR A 47 -4.33 -5.42 -0.15
C TYR A 47 -4.88 -6.46 -1.14
N GLN A 48 -4.01 -7.05 -1.96
CA GLN A 48 -4.39 -8.11 -2.89
C GLN A 48 -4.91 -9.36 -2.17
N GLU A 49 -4.17 -9.87 -1.18
CA GLU A 49 -4.54 -11.05 -0.38
C GLU A 49 -5.90 -10.83 0.29
N SER A 50 -6.12 -9.68 0.95
CA SER A 50 -7.40 -9.34 1.58
C SER A 50 -8.54 -9.15 0.58
N SER A 51 -8.27 -8.67 -0.64
CA SER A 51 -9.30 -8.56 -1.69
C SER A 51 -9.77 -9.96 -2.11
N LEU A 52 -8.81 -10.87 -2.34
CA LEU A 52 -9.11 -12.27 -2.69
C LEU A 52 -9.88 -12.99 -1.58
N GLU A 53 -9.53 -12.76 -0.31
CA GLU A 53 -10.28 -13.30 0.85
C GLU A 53 -11.73 -12.80 0.91
N LEU A 54 -11.99 -11.61 0.38
CA LEU A 54 -13.32 -11.01 0.31
C LEU A 54 -14.06 -11.33 -1.00
N GLY A 55 -13.47 -12.14 -1.88
CA GLY A 55 -14.06 -12.55 -3.16
C GLY A 55 -13.91 -11.52 -4.29
N GLU A 56 -13.04 -10.54 -4.12
CA GLU A 56 -12.72 -9.52 -5.12
C GLU A 56 -11.38 -9.84 -5.78
N GLU A 57 -11.35 -9.95 -7.10
CA GLU A 57 -10.10 -10.13 -7.85
C GLU A 57 -9.45 -8.76 -8.13
N ILE A 58 -8.19 -8.64 -7.72
CA ILE A 58 -7.33 -7.51 -8.08
C ILE A 58 -5.96 -8.04 -8.49
N SER A 59 -5.43 -7.51 -9.58
CA SER A 59 -4.08 -7.83 -10.02
C SER A 59 -3.03 -7.22 -9.07
N GLN A 60 -1.83 -7.79 -9.09
CA GLN A 60 -0.73 -7.26 -8.29
C GLN A 60 -0.35 -5.83 -8.69
N ASP A 61 -0.48 -5.50 -9.97
CA ASP A 61 -0.13 -4.19 -10.49
C ASP A 61 -1.18 -3.12 -10.13
N GLU A 62 -2.47 -3.47 -10.15
CA GLU A 62 -3.53 -2.59 -9.63
C GLU A 62 -3.36 -2.35 -8.13
N ALA A 63 -3.07 -3.40 -7.35
CA ALA A 63 -2.82 -3.26 -5.91
C ALA A 63 -1.58 -2.38 -5.64
N ARG A 64 -0.54 -2.48 -6.46
CA ARG A 64 0.61 -1.57 -6.39
C ARG A 64 0.20 -0.15 -6.74
N GLU A 65 -0.52 0.07 -7.82
CA GLU A 65 -0.95 1.41 -8.22
C GLU A 65 -1.73 2.12 -7.11
N LEU A 66 -2.62 1.40 -6.41
CA LEU A 66 -3.33 1.93 -5.24
C LEU A 66 -2.40 2.38 -4.11
N ILE A 67 -1.34 1.63 -3.83
CA ILE A 67 -0.38 1.96 -2.77
C ILE A 67 0.63 3.04 -3.21
N TYR A 68 1.10 3.00 -4.45
CA TYR A 68 2.10 3.92 -4.98
C TYR A 68 1.51 5.24 -5.50
N GLY A 69 0.20 5.30 -5.75
CA GLY A 69 -0.50 6.48 -6.26
C GLY A 69 -0.28 6.74 -7.76
N MET A 70 0.44 5.83 -8.43
CA MET A 70 0.72 5.84 -9.87
C MET A 70 1.17 4.44 -10.30
N PRO A 71 1.16 4.13 -11.61
CA PRO A 71 1.69 2.88 -12.13
C PRO A 71 3.11 2.63 -11.61
N GLN A 72 3.38 1.38 -11.20
CA GLN A 72 4.68 1.04 -10.61
C GLN A 72 5.84 1.42 -11.54
N LYS A 73 5.67 1.25 -12.85
CA LYS A 73 6.67 1.61 -13.85
C LYS A 73 7.06 3.10 -13.75
N ASP A 74 6.07 3.98 -13.68
CA ASP A 74 6.27 5.42 -13.58
C ASP A 74 6.93 5.81 -12.24
N TRP A 75 6.58 5.11 -11.16
CA TRP A 75 7.18 5.34 -9.86
C TRP A 75 8.67 4.95 -9.84
N LYS A 76 9.00 3.79 -10.42
CA LYS A 76 10.39 3.32 -10.53
C LYS A 76 11.24 4.30 -11.33
N GLU A 77 10.72 4.78 -12.47
CA GLU A 77 11.42 5.74 -13.31
C GLU A 77 11.64 7.09 -12.62
N LYS A 78 10.70 7.54 -11.78
CA LYS A 78 10.78 8.86 -11.12
C LYS A 78 11.55 8.86 -9.80
N PHE A 79 11.49 7.77 -9.03
CA PHE A 79 11.86 7.81 -7.61
C PHE A 79 12.74 6.65 -7.12
N GLN A 80 12.91 5.58 -7.91
CA GLN A 80 13.76 4.46 -7.52
C GLN A 80 15.22 4.74 -7.90
N LYS A 81 16.12 4.66 -6.91
CA LYS A 81 17.57 4.73 -7.07
C LYS A 81 18.22 3.41 -6.72
#